data_AF-A0A167GU26-F1
#
_entry.id   AF-A0A167GU26-F1
#
_cell.length_a   1.000
_cell.length_b   1.000
_cell.length_c   1.000
_cell.angle_alpha   90.00
_cell.angle_beta   90.00
_cell.angle_gamma   90.00
#
_symmetry.space_group_name_H-M   'P 1'
#
loop_
_entity.id
_entity.type
_entity.pdbx_description
1 polymer ?
#
loop_
_entity_poly.entity_id
_entity_poly.type
_entity_poly.pdbx_seq_one_letter_code
_entity_poly.pdbx_strand_id
1 'polypeptide(L)'
;MAIKTEPHSSPPRASLPPKAAEIGRSTADQRMSIPGRIARALAVFSIDEVVVFDDSPVSSRPRQTDTAGYTGDTDPAHFLTHILSFLEAPPFMRKALFPLHPNLRLTALLPSLDMPHHPNPKDWISYREGVTIPGKTSTGNGTLVEVGLDEPVEIEEKIPPKTRLTLLFPEDQSQYPQCVDPQAPRTEGGYYWGYTVRKCPSLSSVFTESPYEDGYDVSIGTSERGTPICEAFPPTTSLKFKHLLIVFGGPRGLELASMNDDELAKMDVQGGKTRELFDHWVNVLPGQGSRTIRTEEALFIALTALRGLRDGN
;
A
#
# COMPACT_ATOMS: atom_id res chain seq x y z
N MET A 1 -1.05 -7.18 -0.84
CA MET A 1 -0.86 -6.86 -2.28
C MET A 1 0.52 -6.24 -2.46
N ALA A 2 1.31 -6.65 -3.45
CA ALA A 2 2.66 -6.11 -3.68
C ALA A 2 2.75 -5.33 -4.99
N ILE A 3 3.30 -4.11 -4.93
CA ILE A 3 3.36 -3.14 -6.02
C ILE A 3 4.79 -2.60 -6.10
N LYS A 4 5.39 -2.62 -7.29
CA LYS A 4 6.70 -2.02 -7.55
C LYS A 4 6.66 -0.47 -7.47
N THR A 5 7.83 0.16 -7.27
CA THR A 5 8.06 1.59 -7.57
C THR A 5 8.68 1.83 -8.93
N GLU A 6 8.23 2.87 -9.66
CA GLU A 6 8.81 3.21 -10.96
C GLU A 6 10.18 3.90 -10.79
N PRO A 7 11.32 3.34 -11.28
CA PRO A 7 12.54 4.10 -11.40
C PRO A 7 12.56 4.90 -12.71
N HIS A 8 12.98 6.17 -12.63
CA HIS A 8 13.36 6.96 -13.79
C HIS A 8 14.68 6.43 -14.39
N SER A 9 14.67 6.10 -15.68
CA SER A 9 15.87 5.70 -16.41
C SER A 9 16.85 6.86 -16.59
N SER A 10 18.09 6.72 -16.10
CA SER A 10 19.22 7.62 -16.41
C SER A 10 19.84 7.30 -17.79
N PRO A 11 20.36 8.29 -18.55
CA PRO A 11 20.67 8.13 -19.98
C PRO A 11 22.12 7.71 -20.27
N PRO A 12 22.43 7.12 -21.45
CA PRO A 12 23.78 7.15 -22.01
C PRO A 12 24.08 8.50 -22.67
N ARG A 13 25.34 8.97 -22.58
CA ARG A 13 25.85 10.16 -23.29
C ARG A 13 26.11 9.86 -24.77
N ALA A 14 25.51 10.63 -25.69
CA ALA A 14 26.11 11.11 -26.97
C ALA A 14 25.16 12.09 -27.73
N SER A 15 25.72 13.25 -28.14
CA SER A 15 25.44 14.18 -29.28
C SER A 15 24.01 14.49 -29.84
N LEU A 16 23.72 15.81 -29.93
CA LEU A 16 22.64 16.65 -30.53
C LEU A 16 22.16 16.35 -32.01
N PRO A 17 21.14 17.05 -32.62
CA PRO A 17 19.75 17.48 -32.25
C PRO A 17 18.71 17.23 -33.44
N PRO A 18 17.50 17.85 -33.55
CA PRO A 18 16.36 18.11 -32.64
C PRO A 18 15.01 17.45 -33.10
N LYS A 19 13.97 17.52 -32.23
CA LYS A 19 12.53 17.20 -32.47
C LYS A 19 12.12 15.72 -32.51
N ALA A 20 12.00 15.13 -31.33
CA ALA A 20 10.85 14.29 -30.98
C ALA A 20 10.57 14.50 -29.50
N ALA A 21 9.29 14.63 -29.16
CA ALA A 21 8.78 15.21 -27.94
C ALA A 21 9.32 14.59 -26.65
N GLU A 22 9.47 15.44 -25.65
CA GLU A 22 9.80 15.16 -24.27
C GLU A 22 8.92 14.04 -23.67
N ILE A 23 9.46 12.83 -23.57
CA ILE A 23 8.90 11.75 -22.75
C ILE A 23 10.05 11.25 -21.88
N GLY A 24 10.30 11.98 -20.78
CA GLY A 24 11.44 11.67 -19.90
C GLY A 24 11.60 12.55 -18.67
N ARG A 25 10.64 13.42 -18.36
CA ARG A 25 10.55 14.12 -17.07
C ARG A 25 9.10 14.07 -16.62
N SER A 26 8.79 13.19 -15.67
CA SER A 26 7.50 13.28 -15.00
C SER A 26 7.45 14.64 -14.30
N THR A 27 6.39 15.42 -14.54
CA THR A 27 6.20 16.64 -13.76
C THR A 27 6.00 16.27 -12.30
N ALA A 28 6.28 17.20 -11.38
CA ALA A 28 6.04 16.96 -9.95
C ALA A 28 4.57 16.55 -9.70
N ASP A 29 3.64 17.06 -10.50
CA ASP A 29 2.22 16.69 -10.47
C ASP A 29 1.98 15.25 -10.89
N GLN A 30 2.61 14.79 -11.98
CA GLN A 30 2.52 13.39 -12.42
C GLN A 30 3.04 12.43 -11.35
N ARG A 31 4.15 12.79 -10.68
CA ARG A 31 4.72 12.00 -9.58
C ARG A 31 3.81 11.85 -8.37
N MET A 32 2.92 12.80 -8.12
CA MET A 32 1.92 12.69 -7.06
C MET A 32 0.66 11.95 -7.52
N SER A 33 0.30 12.06 -8.80
CA SER A 33 -0.93 11.47 -9.34
C SER A 33 -0.93 9.93 -9.29
N ILE A 34 0.22 9.30 -9.52
CA ILE A 34 0.36 7.83 -9.55
C ILE A 34 0.14 7.23 -8.14
N PRO A 35 0.85 7.66 -7.08
CA PRO A 35 0.55 7.24 -5.71
C PRO A 35 -0.91 7.43 -5.32
N GLY A 36 -1.51 8.55 -5.72
CA GLY A 36 -2.93 8.83 -5.46
C GLY A 36 -3.88 7.81 -6.12
N ARG A 37 -3.62 7.43 -7.38
CA ARG A 37 -4.40 6.40 -8.09
C ARG A 37 -4.25 5.02 -7.45
N ILE A 38 -3.02 4.66 -7.05
CA ILE A 38 -2.73 3.41 -6.34
C ILE A 38 -3.49 3.37 -5.01
N ALA A 39 -3.38 4.43 -4.21
CA ALA A 39 -4.07 4.54 -2.93
C ALA A 39 -5.60 4.45 -3.05
N ARG A 40 -6.16 5.04 -4.10
CA ARG A 40 -7.59 4.89 -4.42
C ARG A 40 -7.97 3.46 -4.75
N ALA A 41 -7.18 2.75 -5.57
CA ALA A 41 -7.44 1.34 -5.86
C ALA A 41 -7.39 0.50 -4.58
N LEU A 42 -6.37 0.71 -3.74
CA LEU A 42 -6.23 0.04 -2.44
C LEU A 42 -7.47 0.21 -1.56
N ALA A 43 -7.94 1.46 -1.42
CA ALA A 43 -9.09 1.81 -0.60
C ALA A 43 -10.40 1.24 -1.17
N VAL A 44 -10.64 1.38 -2.48
CA VAL A 44 -11.89 0.95 -3.14
C VAL A 44 -12.09 -0.56 -3.06
N PHE A 45 -11.00 -1.33 -3.16
CA PHE A 45 -11.04 -2.78 -3.11
C PHE A 45 -10.63 -3.34 -1.74
N SER A 46 -10.71 -2.54 -0.67
CA SER A 46 -10.48 -2.99 0.71
C SER A 46 -9.22 -3.87 0.85
N ILE A 47 -8.08 -3.35 0.41
CA ILE A 47 -6.80 -4.04 0.53
C ILE A 47 -6.26 -3.83 1.94
N ASP A 48 -5.86 -4.89 2.64
CA ASP A 48 -5.37 -4.77 4.04
C ASP A 48 -3.88 -4.39 4.14
N GLU A 49 -3.09 -4.70 3.11
CA GLU A 49 -1.65 -4.46 3.08
C GLU A 49 -1.18 -4.14 1.65
N VAL A 50 -0.38 -3.07 1.54
CA VAL A 50 0.42 -2.77 0.36
C VAL A 50 1.91 -2.95 0.65
N VAL A 51 2.55 -3.82 -0.11
CA VAL A 51 3.99 -4.09 -0.05
C VAL A 51 4.66 -3.43 -1.24
N VAL A 52 5.58 -2.51 -0.97
CA VAL A 52 6.33 -1.78 -1.98
C VAL A 52 7.73 -2.36 -2.05
N PHE A 53 8.06 -3.04 -3.15
CA PHE A 53 9.37 -3.65 -3.33
C PHE A 53 10.21 -2.89 -4.37
N ASP A 54 11.52 -2.84 -4.13
CA ASP A 54 12.50 -2.30 -5.08
C ASP A 54 12.97 -3.39 -6.04
N ASP A 55 12.74 -3.16 -7.34
CA ASP A 55 13.13 -4.08 -8.40
C ASP A 55 14.37 -3.60 -9.18
N SER A 56 15.01 -2.52 -8.73
CA SER A 56 16.23 -1.99 -9.34
C SER A 56 17.40 -2.94 -9.06
N PRO A 57 18.37 -3.09 -9.98
CA PRO A 57 19.59 -3.84 -9.70
C PRO A 57 20.28 -3.33 -8.44
N VAL A 58 20.69 -4.22 -7.53
CA VAL A 58 21.34 -3.85 -6.25
C VAL A 58 22.52 -2.89 -6.46
N SER A 59 23.30 -3.10 -7.52
CA SER A 59 24.45 -2.27 -7.89
C SER A 59 24.10 -0.83 -8.30
N SER A 60 22.86 -0.59 -8.72
CA SER A 60 22.36 0.73 -9.15
C SER A 60 21.73 1.55 -8.02
N ARG A 61 21.48 0.91 -6.86
CA ARG A 61 20.80 1.55 -5.74
C ARG A 61 21.75 2.45 -4.94
N PRO A 62 21.27 3.57 -4.38
CA PRO A 62 22.06 4.34 -3.44
C PRO A 62 22.40 3.49 -2.21
N ARG A 63 23.65 3.53 -1.76
CA ARG A 63 24.08 2.84 -0.52
C ARG A 63 23.41 3.42 0.73
N GLN A 64 23.11 4.70 0.69
CA GLN A 64 22.43 5.42 1.75
C GLN A 64 21.54 6.49 1.12
N THR A 65 20.30 6.55 1.57
CA THR A 65 19.36 7.60 1.20
C THR A 65 18.99 8.37 2.45
N ASP A 66 19.05 9.70 2.38
CA ASP A 66 18.48 10.56 3.41
C ASP A 66 16.95 10.55 3.30
N THR A 67 16.30 9.81 4.20
CA THR A 67 14.84 9.68 4.25
C THR A 67 14.15 10.91 4.83
N ALA A 68 14.88 11.93 5.32
CA ALA A 68 14.31 13.21 5.72
C ALA A 68 14.19 14.19 4.52
N GLY A 69 14.90 13.90 3.42
CA GLY A 69 14.91 14.68 2.19
C GLY A 69 13.80 14.28 1.20
N TYR A 70 13.81 14.90 0.02
CA TYR A 70 12.99 14.42 -1.09
C TYR A 70 13.57 13.14 -1.65
N THR A 71 12.80 12.05 -1.61
CA THR A 71 13.28 10.73 -2.01
C THR A 71 12.73 10.24 -3.35
N GLY A 72 11.89 11.03 -4.04
CA GLY A 72 11.29 10.59 -5.31
C GLY A 72 12.30 10.29 -6.42
N ASP A 73 13.51 10.86 -6.35
CA ASP A 73 14.60 10.61 -7.30
C ASP A 73 15.63 9.58 -6.81
N THR A 74 15.78 9.43 -5.49
CA THR A 74 16.86 8.64 -4.88
C THR A 74 16.36 7.30 -4.35
N ASP A 75 15.17 7.27 -3.75
CA ASP A 75 14.52 6.08 -3.23
C ASP A 75 13.02 6.16 -3.53
N PRO A 76 12.61 5.81 -4.77
CA PRO A 76 11.22 5.80 -5.18
C PRO A 76 10.35 4.90 -4.29
N ALA A 77 10.91 3.82 -3.73
CA ALA A 77 10.24 2.95 -2.77
C ALA A 77 9.86 3.69 -1.49
N HIS A 78 10.79 4.42 -0.88
CA HIS A 78 10.48 5.27 0.26
C HIS A 78 9.51 6.40 -0.11
N PHE A 79 9.65 7.01 -1.29
CA PHE A 79 8.72 8.05 -1.74
C PHE A 79 7.28 7.54 -1.80
N LEU A 80 7.07 6.40 -2.45
CA LEU A 80 5.74 5.80 -2.60
C LEU A 80 5.18 5.39 -1.24
N THR A 81 5.96 4.68 -0.41
CA THR A 81 5.47 4.21 0.90
C THR A 81 5.09 5.38 1.80
N HIS A 82 5.90 6.44 1.83
CA HIS A 82 5.62 7.64 2.62
C HIS A 82 4.29 8.30 2.20
N ILE A 83 4.02 8.41 0.89
CA ILE A 83 2.76 8.99 0.40
C ILE A 83 1.57 8.07 0.69
N LEU A 84 1.71 6.76 0.49
CA LEU A 84 0.64 5.80 0.77
C LEU A 84 0.28 5.79 2.26
N SER A 85 1.26 5.84 3.16
CA SER A 85 1.04 5.96 4.61
C SER A 85 0.36 7.28 4.98
N PHE A 86 0.75 8.39 4.34
CA PHE A 86 0.12 9.69 4.56
C PHE A 86 -1.35 9.70 4.13
N LEU A 87 -1.66 9.09 2.98
CA LEU A 87 -3.03 9.01 2.47
C LEU A 87 -3.91 8.12 3.33
N GLU A 88 -3.37 7.01 3.80
CA GLU A 88 -4.08 6.08 4.66
C GLU A 88 -4.42 6.68 6.02
N ALA A 89 -3.52 7.46 6.60
CA ALA A 89 -3.76 8.09 7.88
C ALA A 89 -4.96 9.06 7.82
N PRO A 90 -5.92 8.93 8.75
CA PRO A 90 -7.03 9.89 8.93
C PRO A 90 -6.56 11.34 9.00
N PRO A 91 -7.28 12.29 8.35
CA PRO A 91 -6.82 13.67 8.19
C PRO A 91 -6.40 14.38 9.49
N PHE A 92 -7.13 14.17 10.58
CA PHE A 92 -6.87 14.81 11.87
C PHE A 92 -5.54 14.34 12.51
N MET A 93 -5.10 13.11 12.23
CA MET A 93 -3.84 12.57 12.78
C MET A 93 -2.61 13.00 11.98
N ARG A 94 -2.78 13.44 10.72
CA ARG A 94 -1.65 13.68 9.81
C ARG A 94 -0.64 14.67 10.37
N LYS A 95 -1.11 15.75 10.99
CA LYS A 95 -0.24 16.78 11.59
C LYS A 95 0.58 16.23 12.77
N ALA A 96 0.05 15.26 13.51
CA ALA A 96 0.74 14.66 14.65
C ALA A 96 1.75 13.59 14.22
N LEU A 97 1.39 12.77 13.22
CA LEU A 97 2.17 11.62 12.77
C LEU A 97 3.20 11.95 11.68
N PHE A 98 2.93 12.94 10.82
CA PHE A 98 3.79 13.28 9.69
C PHE A 98 4.39 14.67 9.88
N PRO A 99 5.71 14.78 10.16
CA PRO A 99 6.38 16.06 10.17
C PRO A 99 6.39 16.68 8.77
N LEU A 100 6.71 17.98 8.69
CA LEU A 100 6.90 18.66 7.41
C LEU A 100 7.99 17.95 6.60
N HIS A 101 7.60 17.34 5.49
CA HIS A 101 8.48 16.48 4.71
C HIS A 101 8.44 16.85 3.21
N PRO A 102 9.59 16.90 2.50
CA PRO A 102 9.63 17.27 1.09
C PRO A 102 8.76 16.38 0.17
N ASN A 103 8.65 15.07 0.46
CA ASN A 103 7.76 14.17 -0.28
C ASN A 103 6.28 14.58 -0.20
N LEU A 104 5.88 15.28 0.86
CA LEU A 104 4.50 15.67 1.15
C LEU A 104 4.20 17.13 0.76
N ARG A 105 5.11 17.80 0.05
CA ARG A 105 4.94 19.21 -0.35
C ARG A 105 3.74 19.46 -1.27
N LEU A 106 3.38 18.45 -2.07
CA LEU A 106 2.31 18.53 -3.07
C LEU A 106 1.10 17.67 -2.69
N THR A 107 0.83 17.51 -1.40
CA THR A 107 -0.31 16.74 -0.88
C THR A 107 -1.66 17.28 -1.33
N ALA A 108 -1.76 18.56 -1.72
CA ALA A 108 -2.96 19.14 -2.31
C ALA A 108 -3.39 18.48 -3.65
N LEU A 109 -2.49 17.76 -4.32
CA LEU A 109 -2.78 17.02 -5.55
C LEU A 109 -3.29 15.60 -5.28
N LEU A 110 -3.24 15.13 -4.03
CA LEU A 110 -3.64 13.78 -3.68
C LEU A 110 -5.16 13.69 -3.50
N PRO A 111 -5.78 12.57 -3.93
CA PRO A 111 -7.21 12.37 -3.76
C PRO A 111 -7.56 12.10 -2.29
N SER A 112 -8.81 12.37 -1.90
CA SER A 112 -9.37 11.80 -0.67
C SER A 112 -9.56 10.29 -0.83
N LEU A 113 -9.26 9.53 0.22
CA LEU A 113 -9.55 8.09 0.24
C LEU A 113 -10.92 7.77 0.80
N ASP A 114 -11.42 8.59 1.74
CA ASP A 114 -12.76 8.49 2.34
C ASP A 114 -13.09 7.07 2.82
N MET A 115 -12.17 6.49 3.60
CA MET A 115 -12.30 5.14 4.17
C MET A 115 -13.07 5.20 5.50
N PRO A 116 -13.67 4.10 5.99
CA PRO A 116 -14.48 4.13 7.21
C PRO A 116 -13.77 4.72 8.45
N HIS A 117 -12.46 4.50 8.59
CA HIS A 117 -11.67 5.07 9.68
C HIS A 117 -11.28 6.54 9.48
N HIS A 118 -11.62 7.14 8.33
CA HIS A 118 -11.55 8.60 8.11
C HIS A 118 -12.86 9.19 8.63
N PRO A 119 -12.88 9.77 9.84
CA PRO A 119 -14.12 10.09 10.52
C PRO A 119 -14.95 11.09 9.72
N ASN A 120 -16.20 10.72 9.47
CA ASN A 120 -17.22 11.60 8.93
C ASN A 120 -18.19 11.96 10.07
N PRO A 121 -18.43 13.26 10.36
CA PRO A 121 -19.36 13.66 11.42
C PRO A 121 -20.78 13.10 11.29
N LYS A 122 -21.19 12.69 10.08
CA LYS A 122 -22.53 12.14 9.81
C LYS A 122 -22.65 10.65 10.13
N ASP A 123 -21.52 9.94 10.23
CA ASP A 123 -21.50 8.48 10.30
C ASP A 123 -20.90 8.06 11.64
N TRP A 124 -21.74 7.48 12.50
CA TRP A 124 -21.28 6.91 13.77
C TRP A 124 -20.87 5.45 13.57
N ILE A 125 -19.63 5.14 13.95
CA ILE A 125 -19.08 3.78 14.01
C ILE A 125 -18.44 3.58 15.39
N SER A 126 -18.57 2.38 15.95
CA SER A 126 -18.08 2.06 17.30
C SER A 126 -16.56 2.03 17.39
N TYR A 127 -15.87 1.77 16.28
CA TYR A 127 -14.41 1.82 16.21
C TYR A 127 -13.97 3.21 15.74
N ARG A 128 -12.86 3.72 16.29
CA ARG A 128 -12.23 4.96 15.81
C ARG A 128 -10.72 4.87 15.89
N GLU A 129 -10.07 5.53 14.96
CA GLU A 129 -8.64 5.82 15.07
C GLU A 129 -8.43 6.98 16.04
N GLY A 130 -7.30 6.97 16.72
CA GLY A 130 -6.92 8.01 17.65
C GLY A 130 -5.42 8.26 17.67
N VAL A 131 -5.03 9.48 18.04
CA VAL A 131 -3.64 9.81 18.33
C VAL A 131 -3.53 10.43 19.71
N THR A 132 -2.64 9.90 20.55
CA THR A 132 -2.43 10.42 21.90
C THR A 132 -1.84 11.83 21.85
N ILE A 133 -2.37 12.72 22.67
CA ILE A 133 -1.95 14.12 22.75
C ILE A 133 -1.46 14.47 24.16
N PRO A 134 -0.50 15.42 24.29
CA PRO A 134 -0.11 15.92 25.59
C PRO A 134 -1.26 16.68 26.24
N GLY A 135 -1.57 16.37 27.50
CA GLY A 135 -2.54 17.13 28.29
C GLY A 135 -2.84 16.47 29.62
N LYS A 136 -3.66 17.11 30.44
CA LYS A 136 -4.14 16.55 31.71
C LYS A 136 -5.54 16.01 31.50
N THR A 137 -5.76 14.76 31.89
CA THR A 137 -7.10 14.18 31.97
C THR A 137 -7.86 14.78 33.16
N SER A 138 -9.18 14.70 33.11
CA SER A 138 -10.11 15.13 34.14
C SER A 138 -9.82 14.50 35.52
N THR A 139 -9.35 13.25 35.51
CA THR A 139 -8.99 12.49 36.72
C THR A 139 -7.51 12.63 37.12
N GLY A 140 -6.69 13.27 36.28
CA GLY A 140 -5.23 13.34 36.44
C GLY A 140 -4.49 12.01 36.20
N ASN A 141 -5.22 10.96 35.81
CA ASN A 141 -4.69 9.65 35.44
C ASN A 141 -5.21 9.25 34.05
N GLY A 142 -4.41 8.50 33.27
CA GLY A 142 -4.77 8.12 31.90
C GLY A 142 -4.15 9.02 30.82
N THR A 143 -4.70 8.95 29.61
CA THR A 143 -4.20 9.65 28.41
C THR A 143 -5.33 10.32 27.64
N LEU A 144 -5.06 11.50 27.08
CA LEU A 144 -5.96 12.16 26.13
C LEU A 144 -5.68 11.70 24.70
N VAL A 145 -6.73 11.43 23.95
CA VAL A 145 -6.67 10.92 22.59
C VAL A 145 -7.53 11.78 21.68
N GLU A 146 -6.91 12.36 20.67
CA GLU A 146 -7.61 13.03 19.57
C GLU A 146 -8.18 11.95 18.64
N VAL A 147 -9.48 11.97 18.38
CA VAL A 147 -10.23 10.95 17.61
C VAL A 147 -11.04 11.55 16.44
N GLY A 148 -10.77 12.81 16.09
CA GLY A 148 -11.49 13.53 15.04
C GLY A 148 -12.94 13.85 15.39
N LEU A 149 -13.24 13.96 16.68
CA LEU A 149 -14.49 14.49 17.22
C LEU A 149 -14.30 15.95 17.63
N ASP A 150 -15.37 16.61 18.08
CA ASP A 150 -15.31 18.00 18.54
C ASP A 150 -14.35 18.17 19.74
N GLU A 151 -14.29 17.15 20.61
CA GLU A 151 -13.42 17.12 21.79
C GLU A 151 -12.62 15.81 21.84
N PRO A 152 -11.37 15.85 22.36
CA PRO A 152 -10.58 14.64 22.59
C PRO A 152 -11.24 13.76 23.66
N VAL A 153 -10.97 12.46 23.60
CA VAL A 153 -11.46 11.48 24.56
C VAL A 153 -10.37 11.07 25.55
N GLU A 154 -10.77 10.59 26.71
CA GLU A 154 -9.86 10.07 27.72
C GLU A 154 -9.85 8.54 27.68
N ILE A 155 -8.68 7.95 27.90
CA ILE A 155 -8.51 6.50 28.11
C ILE A 155 -7.79 6.26 29.44
N GLU A 156 -8.00 5.09 30.04
CA GLU A 156 -7.41 4.75 31.34
C GLU A 156 -5.91 4.46 31.26
N GLU A 157 -5.44 3.94 30.11
CA GLU A 157 -4.06 3.57 29.90
C GLU A 157 -3.13 4.80 29.85
N LYS A 158 -1.88 4.61 30.27
CA LYS A 158 -0.82 5.64 30.16
C LYS A 158 0.03 5.36 28.93
N ILE A 159 -0.22 6.10 27.86
CA ILE A 159 0.43 5.91 26.57
C ILE A 159 1.21 7.19 26.21
N PRO A 160 2.46 7.08 25.72
CA PRO A 160 3.23 8.25 25.29
C PRO A 160 2.47 9.08 24.25
N PRO A 161 2.67 10.41 24.20
CA PRO A 161 2.10 11.25 23.15
C PRO A 161 2.57 10.86 21.74
N LYS A 162 1.75 11.17 20.73
CA LYS A 162 1.95 10.85 19.31
C LYS A 162 1.96 9.35 18.98
N THR A 163 1.25 8.56 19.79
CA THR A 163 0.99 7.15 19.54
C THR A 163 -0.36 7.01 18.84
N ARG A 164 -0.37 6.33 17.70
CA ARG A 164 -1.59 5.96 16.97
C ARG A 164 -2.25 4.76 17.68
N LEU A 165 -3.56 4.83 17.87
CA LEU A 165 -4.38 3.84 18.56
C LEU A 165 -5.64 3.55 17.76
N THR A 166 -6.19 2.37 17.97
CA THR A 166 -7.55 2.00 17.54
C THR A 166 -8.38 1.80 18.81
N LEU A 167 -9.48 2.54 18.90
CA LEU A 167 -10.35 2.56 20.06
C LEU A 167 -11.71 1.95 19.74
N LEU A 168 -12.24 1.15 20.67
CA LEU A 168 -13.62 0.70 20.68
C LEU A 168 -14.42 1.54 21.67
N PHE A 169 -15.44 2.21 21.17
CA PHE A 169 -16.39 2.97 21.97
C PHE A 169 -17.47 2.02 22.51
N PRO A 170 -17.62 1.94 23.84
CA PRO A 170 -18.68 1.13 24.45
C PRO A 170 -20.07 1.71 24.13
N GLU A 171 -21.09 0.84 24.14
CA GLU A 171 -22.49 1.28 24.01
C GLU A 171 -22.91 2.21 25.15
N ASP A 172 -22.39 1.93 26.35
CA ASP A 172 -22.54 2.76 27.52
C ASP A 172 -21.53 3.93 27.47
N GLN A 173 -22.02 5.10 27.09
CA GLN A 173 -21.22 6.33 26.97
C GLN A 173 -20.63 6.84 28.30
N SER A 174 -20.99 6.25 29.44
CA SER A 174 -20.35 6.56 30.72
C SER A 174 -18.98 5.89 30.88
N GLN A 175 -18.67 4.90 30.05
CA GLN A 175 -17.41 4.16 30.09
C GLN A 175 -16.36 4.76 29.15
N TYR A 176 -15.09 4.64 29.53
CA TYR A 176 -13.99 5.06 28.68
C TYR A 176 -13.88 4.17 27.44
N PRO A 177 -13.51 4.73 26.26
CA PRO A 177 -13.12 3.95 25.11
C PRO A 177 -11.95 3.02 25.44
N GLN A 178 -11.96 1.81 24.87
CA GLN A 178 -10.94 0.79 25.11
C GLN A 178 -9.95 0.73 23.97
N CYS A 179 -8.66 0.61 24.29
CA CYS A 179 -7.65 0.29 23.30
C CYS A 179 -7.84 -1.16 22.81
N VAL A 180 -8.01 -1.33 21.50
CA VAL A 180 -8.19 -2.64 20.87
C VAL A 180 -7.12 -2.91 19.83
N ASP A 181 -7.04 -4.15 19.36
CA ASP A 181 -6.17 -4.50 18.24
C ASP A 181 -6.55 -3.71 16.99
N PRO A 182 -5.59 -3.15 16.22
CA PRO A 182 -5.88 -2.43 14.97
C PRO A 182 -6.65 -3.24 13.92
N GLN A 183 -6.64 -4.58 14.01
CA GLN A 183 -7.42 -5.46 13.15
C GLN A 183 -8.85 -5.71 13.64
N ALA A 184 -9.17 -5.43 14.91
CA ALA A 184 -10.49 -5.68 15.49
C ALA A 184 -11.65 -5.05 14.70
N PRO A 185 -11.56 -3.81 14.18
CA PRO A 185 -12.63 -3.23 13.37
C PRO A 185 -12.96 -4.07 12.13
N ARG A 186 -11.98 -4.78 11.57
CA ARG A 186 -12.13 -5.65 10.41
C ARG A 186 -12.60 -7.04 10.80
N THR A 187 -11.96 -7.68 11.78
CA THR A 187 -12.22 -9.08 12.15
C THR A 187 -13.50 -9.25 12.97
N GLU A 188 -13.87 -8.24 13.76
CA GLU A 188 -15.03 -8.27 14.64
C GLU A 188 -16.11 -7.28 14.18
N GLY A 189 -15.70 -6.09 13.74
CA GLY A 189 -16.63 -5.03 13.31
C GLY A 189 -17.12 -5.15 11.86
N GLY A 190 -16.46 -5.96 11.02
CA GLY A 190 -16.80 -6.09 9.60
C GLY A 190 -16.54 -4.83 8.75
N TYR A 191 -15.77 -3.86 9.27
CA TYR A 191 -15.41 -2.64 8.56
C TYR A 191 -14.09 -2.80 7.82
N TYR A 192 -13.97 -2.16 6.67
CA TYR A 192 -12.65 -1.91 6.11
C TYR A 192 -11.95 -0.82 6.93
N TRP A 193 -10.70 -1.08 7.36
CA TRP A 193 -9.97 -0.22 8.30
C TRP A 193 -8.65 0.34 7.74
N GLY A 194 -8.60 0.52 6.42
CA GLY A 194 -7.39 0.98 5.74
C GLY A 194 -6.40 -0.13 5.45
N TYR A 195 -5.19 0.28 5.07
CA TYR A 195 -4.10 -0.63 4.71
C TYR A 195 -2.84 -0.33 5.50
N THR A 196 -2.07 -1.38 5.78
CA THR A 196 -0.69 -1.24 6.22
C THR A 196 0.23 -1.06 5.01
N VAL A 197 1.33 -0.33 5.19
CA VAL A 197 2.32 -0.08 4.14
C VAL A 197 3.65 -0.69 4.56
N ARG A 198 4.14 -1.66 3.80
CA ARG A 198 5.43 -2.32 4.03
C ARG A 198 6.38 -2.04 2.88
N LYS A 199 7.65 -1.74 3.18
CA LYS A 199 8.71 -1.60 2.16
C LYS A 199 9.57 -2.85 2.18
N CYS A 200 9.85 -3.42 1.01
CA CYS A 200 10.77 -4.55 0.85
C CYS A 200 11.95 -4.17 -0.05
N PRO A 201 13.15 -4.70 0.22
CA PRO A 201 14.31 -4.48 -0.64
C PRO A 201 14.23 -5.27 -1.95
N SER A 202 13.45 -6.34 -2.05
CA SER A 202 13.43 -7.21 -3.24
C SER A 202 12.09 -7.94 -3.38
N LEU A 203 11.95 -8.72 -4.47
CA LEU A 203 10.76 -9.53 -4.69
C LEU A 203 10.72 -10.72 -3.72
N SER A 204 11.85 -11.36 -3.44
CA SER A 204 11.95 -12.44 -2.45
C SER A 204 11.54 -11.97 -1.05
N SER A 205 11.97 -10.78 -0.63
CA SER A 205 11.58 -10.16 0.65
C SER A 205 10.08 -9.92 0.80
N VAL A 206 9.32 -9.82 -0.30
CA VAL A 206 7.85 -9.74 -0.21
C VAL A 206 7.31 -10.96 0.52
N PHE A 207 7.82 -12.15 0.19
CA PHE A 207 7.40 -13.43 0.74
C PHE A 207 8.06 -13.75 2.07
N THR A 208 9.38 -13.55 2.19
CA THR A 208 10.14 -13.97 3.38
C THR A 208 9.95 -13.04 4.58
N GLU A 209 9.57 -11.78 4.36
CA GLU A 209 9.28 -10.80 5.42
C GLU A 209 7.78 -10.59 5.62
N SER A 210 6.96 -11.60 5.30
CA SER A 210 5.51 -11.56 5.53
C SER A 210 5.19 -11.33 7.02
N PRO A 211 4.19 -10.49 7.35
CA PRO A 211 3.77 -10.29 8.73
C PRO A 211 2.97 -11.47 9.31
N TYR A 212 2.60 -12.45 8.47
CA TYR A 212 1.80 -13.61 8.87
C TYR A 212 2.71 -14.80 9.17
N GLU A 213 2.43 -15.51 10.27
CA GLU A 213 3.22 -16.68 10.71
C GLU A 213 3.28 -17.78 9.65
N ASP A 214 2.16 -18.03 8.97
CA ASP A 214 2.04 -19.01 7.87
C ASP A 214 2.39 -18.40 6.49
N GLY A 215 2.80 -17.13 6.43
CA GLY A 215 3.01 -16.40 5.19
C GLY A 215 1.72 -16.09 4.43
N TYR A 216 1.85 -15.88 3.12
CA TYR A 216 0.70 -15.77 2.22
C TYR A 216 0.36 -17.16 1.69
N ASP A 217 -0.81 -17.68 2.02
CA ASP A 217 -1.23 -19.05 1.68
C ASP A 217 -1.69 -19.19 0.22
N VAL A 218 -1.98 -18.07 -0.44
CA VAL A 218 -2.21 -18.00 -1.88
C VAL A 218 -1.51 -16.79 -2.47
N SER A 219 -0.83 -16.99 -3.58
CA SER A 219 -0.09 -15.96 -4.31
C SER A 219 -0.45 -15.93 -5.80
N ILE A 220 -0.70 -14.73 -6.32
CA ILE A 220 -1.07 -14.46 -7.71
C ILE A 220 -0.07 -13.46 -8.29
N GLY A 221 0.72 -13.87 -9.26
CA GLY A 221 1.54 -12.99 -10.08
C GLY A 221 0.78 -12.55 -11.33
N THR A 222 0.74 -11.25 -11.61
CA THR A 222 0.07 -10.73 -12.82
C THR A 222 1.04 -10.54 -13.98
N SER A 223 0.71 -11.06 -15.16
CA SER A 223 1.50 -10.92 -16.38
C SER A 223 0.64 -11.08 -17.63
N GLU A 224 0.94 -10.33 -18.70
CA GLU A 224 0.31 -10.54 -20.03
C GLU A 224 0.58 -11.95 -20.59
N ARG A 225 1.66 -12.60 -20.12
CA ARG A 225 2.04 -13.98 -20.47
C ARG A 225 1.41 -15.04 -19.56
N GLY A 226 0.58 -14.62 -18.61
CA GLY A 226 -0.12 -15.53 -17.71
C GLY A 226 -1.32 -16.22 -18.36
N THR A 227 -1.87 -17.19 -17.64
CA THR A 227 -3.14 -17.84 -17.99
C THR A 227 -4.27 -16.81 -17.95
N PRO A 228 -5.15 -16.73 -18.96
CA PRO A 228 -6.31 -15.84 -18.93
C PRO A 228 -7.11 -15.98 -17.63
N ILE A 229 -7.51 -14.86 -17.03
CA ILE A 229 -8.19 -14.86 -15.72
C ILE A 229 -9.48 -15.71 -15.70
N CYS A 230 -10.22 -15.76 -16.79
CA CYS A 230 -11.43 -16.58 -16.91
C CYS A 230 -11.14 -18.09 -16.94
N GLU A 231 -9.94 -18.49 -17.33
CA GLU A 231 -9.47 -19.88 -17.33
C GLU A 231 -8.82 -20.23 -15.98
N ALA A 232 -8.04 -19.30 -15.41
CA ALA A 232 -7.41 -19.47 -14.11
C ALA A 232 -8.43 -19.52 -12.98
N PHE A 233 -9.46 -18.67 -13.05
CA PHE A 233 -10.54 -18.56 -12.08
C PHE A 233 -11.91 -18.51 -12.78
N PRO A 234 -12.42 -19.66 -13.26
CA PRO A 234 -13.77 -19.75 -13.77
C PRO A 234 -14.80 -19.28 -12.73
N PRO A 235 -15.99 -18.77 -13.13
CA PRO A 235 -17.01 -18.29 -12.19
C PRO A 235 -17.49 -19.32 -11.16
N THR A 236 -17.27 -20.61 -11.42
CA THR A 236 -17.61 -21.71 -10.51
C THR A 236 -16.55 -21.99 -9.46
N THR A 237 -15.36 -21.41 -9.60
CA THR A 237 -14.23 -21.62 -8.70
C THR A 237 -14.30 -20.67 -7.53
N SER A 238 -14.47 -21.21 -6.32
CA SER A 238 -14.22 -20.49 -5.08
C SER A 238 -12.80 -20.81 -4.61
N LEU A 239 -11.99 -19.76 -4.41
CA LEU A 239 -10.64 -19.88 -3.90
C LEU A 239 -10.65 -19.60 -2.40
N LYS A 240 -10.36 -20.62 -1.60
CA LYS A 240 -10.25 -20.46 -0.15
C LYS A 240 -8.84 -20.02 0.21
N PHE A 241 -8.72 -18.92 0.93
CA PHE A 241 -7.46 -18.39 1.43
C PHE A 241 -7.69 -17.64 2.75
N LYS A 242 -6.63 -17.50 3.55
CA LYS A 242 -6.55 -16.60 4.70
C LYS A 242 -5.84 -15.30 4.33
N HIS A 243 -4.76 -15.39 3.56
CA HIS A 243 -3.85 -14.30 3.22
C HIS A 243 -3.46 -14.35 1.73
N LEU A 244 -4.28 -13.72 0.89
CA LEU A 244 -4.03 -13.62 -0.55
C LEU A 244 -3.04 -12.51 -0.89
N LEU A 245 -1.94 -12.87 -1.54
CA LEU A 245 -0.99 -11.94 -2.13
C LEU A 245 -1.21 -11.81 -3.64
N ILE A 246 -1.48 -10.61 -4.12
CA ILE A 246 -1.47 -10.29 -5.56
C ILE A 246 -0.26 -9.40 -5.84
N VAL A 247 0.56 -9.76 -6.82
CA VAL A 247 1.84 -9.10 -7.12
C VAL A 247 1.83 -8.55 -8.53
N PHE A 248 2.14 -7.25 -8.64
CA PHE A 248 2.14 -6.51 -9.89
C PHE A 248 3.55 -6.14 -10.32
N GLY A 249 3.88 -6.45 -11.57
CA GLY A 249 5.11 -6.00 -12.21
C GLY A 249 5.02 -4.54 -12.69
N GLY A 250 6.19 -3.98 -13.01
CA GLY A 250 6.25 -2.74 -13.79
C GLY A 250 6.06 -2.99 -15.28
N PRO A 251 6.33 -1.97 -16.12
CA PRO A 251 6.24 -2.09 -17.59
C PRO A 251 7.12 -3.20 -18.20
N ARG A 252 8.14 -3.66 -17.46
CA ARG A 252 9.05 -4.74 -17.87
C ARG A 252 8.70 -6.11 -17.26
N GLY A 253 7.56 -6.21 -16.58
CA GLY A 253 7.10 -7.44 -15.91
C GLY A 253 7.80 -7.70 -14.58
N LEU A 254 7.35 -8.76 -13.90
CA LEU A 254 7.95 -9.26 -12.65
C LEU A 254 9.27 -10.00 -12.91
N GLU A 255 9.50 -10.42 -14.15
CA GLU A 255 10.74 -11.06 -14.56
C GLU A 255 11.94 -10.16 -14.32
N LEU A 256 11.81 -8.84 -14.54
CA LEU A 256 12.86 -7.87 -14.21
C LEU A 256 13.20 -7.89 -12.71
N ALA A 257 12.18 -7.95 -11.85
CA ALA A 257 12.38 -7.99 -10.41
C ALA A 257 13.14 -9.25 -10.00
N SER A 258 12.76 -10.41 -10.54
CA SER A 258 13.46 -11.67 -10.27
C SER A 258 14.91 -11.68 -10.77
N MET A 259 15.20 -11.02 -11.91
CA MET A 259 16.56 -10.93 -12.46
C MET A 259 17.48 -10.07 -11.58
N ASN A 260 16.91 -9.11 -10.84
CA ASN A 260 17.64 -8.17 -9.99
C ASN A 260 17.64 -8.58 -8.51
N ASP A 261 17.20 -9.80 -8.21
CA ASP A 261 17.09 -10.35 -6.87
C ASP A 261 18.10 -11.48 -6.67
N ASP A 262 19.11 -11.23 -5.83
CA ASP A 262 20.23 -12.15 -5.61
C ASP A 262 19.78 -13.47 -4.96
N GLU A 263 18.73 -13.46 -4.12
CA GLU A 263 18.23 -14.69 -3.50
C GLU A 263 17.49 -15.55 -4.53
N LEU A 264 16.69 -14.94 -5.40
CA LEU A 264 16.02 -15.65 -6.50
C LEU A 264 17.01 -16.16 -7.54
N ALA A 265 18.10 -15.43 -7.78
CA ALA A 265 19.20 -15.87 -8.64
C ALA A 265 19.84 -17.17 -8.11
N LYS A 266 20.11 -17.26 -6.79
CA LYS A 266 20.67 -18.47 -6.17
C LYS A 266 19.75 -19.69 -6.29
N MET A 267 18.44 -19.46 -6.37
CA MET A 267 17.43 -20.50 -6.52
C MET A 267 17.12 -20.85 -7.99
N ASP A 268 17.81 -20.24 -8.97
CA ASP A 268 17.54 -20.40 -10.41
C ASP A 268 16.10 -19.99 -10.80
N VAL A 269 15.52 -19.03 -10.08
CA VAL A 269 14.17 -18.50 -10.33
C VAL A 269 14.25 -17.14 -11.01
N GLN A 270 14.61 -17.15 -12.30
CA GLN A 270 14.76 -15.94 -13.12
C GLN A 270 14.05 -16.03 -14.47
N GLY A 271 13.70 -14.88 -15.05
CA GLY A 271 13.12 -14.80 -16.39
C GLY A 271 11.81 -15.58 -16.50
N GLY A 272 11.70 -16.54 -17.42
CA GLY A 272 10.48 -17.34 -17.58
C GLY A 272 10.10 -18.15 -16.33
N LYS A 273 11.07 -18.47 -15.46
CA LYS A 273 10.86 -19.20 -14.22
C LYS A 273 10.30 -18.36 -13.09
N THR A 274 10.21 -17.03 -13.23
CA THR A 274 9.57 -16.16 -12.22
C THR A 274 8.16 -16.59 -11.87
N ARG A 275 7.43 -17.20 -12.82
CA ARG A 275 6.10 -17.77 -12.59
C ARG A 275 6.07 -18.83 -11.48
N GLU A 276 7.19 -19.50 -11.21
CA GLU A 276 7.31 -20.57 -10.21
C GLU A 276 7.30 -20.03 -8.77
N LEU A 277 7.40 -18.70 -8.58
CA LEU A 277 7.20 -18.04 -7.29
C LEU A 277 5.73 -17.95 -6.86
N PHE A 278 4.80 -18.18 -7.79
CA PHE A 278 3.39 -17.90 -7.59
C PHE A 278 2.56 -19.16 -7.77
N ASP A 279 1.54 -19.32 -6.92
CA ASP A 279 0.54 -20.39 -7.08
C ASP A 279 -0.25 -20.21 -8.38
N HIS A 280 -0.52 -18.95 -8.74
CA HIS A 280 -1.17 -18.59 -9.99
C HIS A 280 -0.41 -17.50 -10.74
N TRP A 281 -0.27 -17.69 -12.06
CA TRP A 281 0.34 -16.72 -12.97
C TRP A 281 -0.66 -16.28 -14.02
N VAL A 282 -1.20 -15.06 -13.88
CA VAL A 282 -2.50 -14.70 -14.48
C VAL A 282 -2.40 -13.48 -15.38
N ASN A 283 -3.02 -13.58 -16.56
CA ASN A 283 -3.33 -12.45 -17.43
C ASN A 283 -4.73 -11.91 -17.08
N VAL A 284 -4.75 -10.73 -16.47
CA VAL A 284 -5.97 -10.05 -15.99
C VAL A 284 -6.74 -9.32 -17.07
N LEU A 285 -6.15 -9.11 -18.26
CA LEU A 285 -6.81 -8.50 -19.41
C LEU A 285 -6.36 -9.13 -20.74
N PRO A 286 -6.84 -10.35 -21.05
CA PRO A 286 -6.59 -10.98 -22.35
C PRO A 286 -7.09 -10.10 -23.49
N GLY A 287 -6.30 -10.01 -24.57
CA GLY A 287 -6.66 -9.21 -25.74
C GLY A 287 -6.57 -7.69 -25.54
N GLN A 288 -5.76 -7.21 -24.59
CA GLN A 288 -5.53 -5.78 -24.37
C GLN A 288 -5.19 -5.04 -25.68
N GLY A 289 -5.86 -3.90 -25.91
CA GLY A 289 -5.65 -3.09 -27.11
C GLY A 289 -4.42 -2.17 -27.07
N SER A 290 -3.82 -2.01 -25.89
CA SER A 290 -2.55 -1.30 -25.70
C SER A 290 -1.40 -2.30 -25.63
N ARG A 291 -0.21 -1.91 -26.11
CA ARG A 291 1.00 -2.73 -25.95
C ARG A 291 1.39 -2.91 -24.47
N THR A 292 1.05 -1.94 -23.63
CA THR A 292 1.40 -1.94 -22.20
C THR A 292 0.22 -1.44 -21.38
N ILE A 293 -0.01 -2.07 -20.23
CA ILE A 293 -0.90 -1.59 -19.18
C ILE A 293 -0.01 -1.05 -18.06
N ARG A 294 -0.20 0.20 -17.64
CA ARG A 294 0.59 0.75 -16.53
C ARG A 294 0.15 0.12 -15.20
N THR A 295 1.04 0.07 -14.21
CA THR A 295 0.78 -0.64 -12.95
C THR A 295 -0.47 -0.12 -12.25
N GLU A 296 -0.71 1.20 -12.24
CA GLU A 296 -1.90 1.78 -11.61
C GLU A 296 -3.21 1.46 -12.36
N GLU A 297 -3.15 1.19 -13.68
CA GLU A 297 -4.29 0.72 -14.47
C GLU A 297 -4.55 -0.77 -14.21
N ALA A 298 -3.47 -1.57 -14.21
CA ALA A 298 -3.51 -3.02 -13.97
C ALA A 298 -4.12 -3.34 -12.60
N LEU A 299 -3.88 -2.50 -11.57
CA LEU A 299 -4.49 -2.64 -10.26
C LEU A 299 -6.02 -2.63 -10.31
N PHE A 300 -6.63 -1.62 -10.92
CA PHE A 300 -8.09 -1.54 -11.01
C PHE A 300 -8.66 -2.71 -11.79
N ILE A 301 -8.02 -3.09 -12.90
CA ILE A 301 -8.46 -4.19 -13.75
C ILE A 301 -8.41 -5.52 -12.98
N ALA A 302 -7.26 -5.83 -12.39
CA ALA A 302 -7.03 -7.08 -11.67
C ALA A 302 -7.93 -7.19 -10.44
N LEU A 303 -8.04 -6.15 -9.62
CA LEU A 303 -8.85 -6.18 -8.41
C LEU A 303 -10.34 -6.27 -8.72
N THR A 304 -10.80 -5.68 -9.82
CA THR A 304 -12.18 -5.89 -10.30
C THR A 304 -12.39 -7.33 -10.74
N ALA A 305 -11.48 -7.88 -11.54
CA ALA A 305 -11.62 -9.21 -12.10
C ALA A 305 -11.48 -10.33 -11.05
N LEU A 306 -10.66 -10.10 -10.01
CA LEU A 306 -10.46 -11.02 -8.90
C LEU A 306 -11.46 -10.83 -7.76
N ARG A 307 -12.38 -9.86 -7.85
CA ARG A 307 -13.37 -9.58 -6.80
C ARG A 307 -14.19 -10.82 -6.42
N GLY A 308 -14.61 -11.59 -7.42
CA GLY A 308 -15.42 -12.80 -7.22
C GLY A 308 -14.72 -13.89 -6.40
N LEU A 309 -13.39 -13.85 -6.26
CA LEU A 309 -12.66 -14.77 -5.38
C LEU A 309 -12.86 -14.47 -3.89
N ARG A 310 -13.25 -13.24 -3.55
CA ARG A 310 -13.44 -12.80 -2.16
C ARG A 310 -14.85 -13.07 -1.64
N ASP A 311 -15.84 -13.04 -2.53
CA ASP A 311 -17.26 -13.19 -2.20
C ASP A 311 -17.65 -14.67 -1.90
N GLY A 312 -16.69 -15.59 -1.87
CA GLY A 312 -16.88 -17.03 -1.65
C GLY A 312 -16.66 -17.52 -0.22
N ASN A 313 -16.45 -16.61 0.74
CA ASN A 313 -16.36 -16.88 2.19
C ASN A 313 -17.55 -16.27 2.93
#